data_AF-A0A2N3WBT3-F1
#
_entry.id   AF-A0A2N3WBT3-F1
#
_cell.length_a   1.000
_cell.length_b   1.000
_cell.length_c   1.000
_cell.angle_alpha   90.00
_cell.angle_beta   90.00
_cell.angle_gamma   90.00
#
_symmetry.space_group_name_H-M   'P 1'
#
loop_
_entity.id
_entity.type
_entity.pdbx_description
1 polymer ?
#
loop_
_entity_poly.entity_id
_entity_poly.type
_entity_poly.pdbx_seq_one_letter_code
_entity_poly.pdbx_strand_id
1 'polypeptide(L)'
;MDGTDQPEPSGRWVGVRLHHRHVRMDDRPCATGCPEDELTVSYPGILISSYDNGELVEERWIPLGAEPSEEDDEALIDQLREALWWQLGDSQDS
;
A
#
# COMPACT_ATOMS: atom_id res chain seq x y z
N MET A 1 10.68 -10.10 -16.54
CA MET A 1 11.59 -8.95 -16.34
C MET A 1 10.99 -8.17 -15.19
N ASP A 2 11.30 -8.56 -13.96
CA ASP A 2 10.88 -7.84 -12.75
C ASP A 2 11.80 -6.64 -12.58
N GLY A 3 11.28 -5.46 -12.89
CA GLY A 3 11.99 -4.20 -12.72
C GLY A 3 11.81 -3.68 -11.30
N THR A 4 12.57 -4.22 -10.35
CA THR A 4 12.77 -3.59 -9.03
C THR A 4 14.17 -3.94 -8.52
N ASP A 5 15.20 -3.45 -9.18
CA ASP A 5 16.55 -3.38 -8.61
C ASP A 5 17.01 -1.92 -8.71
N GLN A 6 16.21 -1.05 -8.12
CA GLN A 6 16.62 0.33 -7.89
C GLN A 6 17.55 0.28 -6.69
N PRO A 7 18.80 0.78 -6.77
CA PRO A 7 19.74 0.69 -5.67
C PRO A 7 19.09 1.26 -4.41
N GLU A 8 18.97 0.45 -3.35
CA GLU A 8 18.34 0.86 -2.10
C GLU A 8 19.05 2.12 -1.60
N PRO A 9 18.38 3.28 -1.57
CA PRO A 9 19.02 4.50 -1.13
C PRO A 9 19.51 4.31 0.31
N SER A 10 20.78 4.62 0.57
CA SER A 10 21.29 4.65 1.94
C SER A 10 20.57 5.74 2.74
N GLY A 11 20.13 5.44 3.96
CA GLY A 11 19.36 6.35 4.82
C GLY A 11 17.86 6.09 4.77
N ARG A 12 17.06 7.12 5.07
CA ARG A 12 15.60 7.04 5.06
C ARG A 12 15.06 7.26 3.66
N TRP A 13 14.13 6.41 3.23
CA TRP A 13 13.43 6.58 1.97
C TRP A 13 12.04 5.96 2.02
N VAL A 14 11.15 6.46 1.15
CA VAL A 14 9.77 5.99 1.02
C VAL A 14 9.56 5.41 -0.37
N GLY A 15 9.06 4.18 -0.42
CA GLY A 15 8.59 3.52 -1.63
C GLY A 15 7.07 3.64 -1.75
N VAL A 16 6.59 3.92 -2.96
CA VAL A 16 5.15 4.00 -3.27
C VAL A 16 4.85 3.03 -4.41
N ARG A 17 3.93 2.10 -4.20
CA ARG A 17 3.53 1.11 -5.22
C ARG A 17 2.03 0.89 -5.23
N LEU A 18 1.48 0.63 -6.42
CA LEU A 18 0.12 0.10 -6.54
C LEU A 18 0.11 -1.35 -6.02
N HIS A 19 -0.82 -1.67 -5.14
CA HIS A 19 -0.95 -2.99 -4.52
C HIS A 19 -2.42 -3.42 -4.46
N HIS A 20 -2.70 -4.62 -4.95
CA HIS A 20 -4.04 -5.20 -4.93
C HIS A 20 -4.18 -6.14 -3.73
N ARG A 21 -5.10 -5.81 -2.83
CA ARG A 21 -5.41 -6.63 -1.66
C ARG A 21 -6.58 -7.56 -1.98
N HIS A 22 -6.33 -8.86 -1.90
CA HIS A 22 -7.34 -9.89 -2.16
C HIS A 22 -8.01 -10.30 -0.86
N VAL A 23 -9.33 -10.13 -0.78
CA VAL A 23 -10.15 -10.51 0.37
C VAL A 23 -11.10 -11.62 -0.04
N ARG A 24 -11.11 -12.73 0.70
CA ARG A 24 -12.07 -13.81 0.50
C ARG A 24 -13.36 -13.52 1.27
N MET A 25 -14.49 -13.63 0.58
CA MET A 25 -15.84 -13.39 1.07
C MET A 25 -16.59 -14.70 1.38
N ASP A 26 -15.94 -15.76 1.88
CA ASP A 26 -16.60 -16.83 2.67
C ASP A 26 -15.52 -17.74 3.28
N ASP A 27 -15.73 -18.20 4.52
CA ASP A 27 -14.91 -19.25 5.16
C ASP A 27 -15.46 -20.65 4.89
N ARG A 28 -16.67 -20.74 4.31
CA ARG A 28 -17.29 -22.01 3.98
C ARG A 28 -16.60 -22.61 2.76
N PRO A 29 -16.07 -23.84 2.83
CA PRO A 29 -15.61 -24.52 1.63
C PRO A 29 -16.81 -24.63 0.70
N CYS A 30 -16.71 -24.02 -0.48
CA CYS A 30 -17.69 -24.18 -1.53
C CYS A 30 -17.99 -25.67 -1.70
N ALA A 31 -19.27 -26.02 -1.69
CA ALA A 31 -19.68 -27.34 -2.15
C ALA A 31 -19.13 -27.51 -3.57
N THR A 32 -18.47 -28.65 -3.80
CA THR A 32 -17.70 -29.03 -4.99
C THR A 32 -18.13 -28.33 -6.28
N GLY A 33 -17.29 -27.43 -6.81
CA GLY A 33 -17.46 -26.88 -8.17
C GLY A 33 -17.50 -25.36 -8.32
N CYS A 34 -17.38 -24.56 -7.25
CA CYS A 34 -17.24 -23.11 -7.41
C CYS A 34 -15.82 -22.73 -7.87
N PRO A 35 -15.67 -21.84 -8.87
CA PRO A 35 -14.39 -21.23 -9.18
C PRO A 35 -13.93 -20.40 -7.97
N GLU A 36 -12.68 -20.58 -7.56
CA GLU A 36 -12.02 -19.87 -6.45
C GLU A 36 -12.08 -18.33 -6.57
N ASP A 37 -12.28 -17.83 -7.79
CA ASP A 37 -12.38 -16.41 -8.12
C ASP A 37 -13.75 -15.80 -7.78
N GLU A 38 -14.83 -16.59 -7.65
CA GLU A 38 -16.17 -16.04 -7.33
C GLU A 38 -16.31 -15.54 -5.89
N LEU A 39 -15.39 -15.93 -5.00
CA LEU A 39 -15.38 -15.53 -3.60
C LEU A 39 -14.23 -14.58 -3.25
N THR A 40 -13.37 -14.19 -4.20
CA THR A 40 -12.21 -13.35 -3.93
C THR A 40 -12.44 -11.96 -4.54
N VAL A 41 -12.55 -10.94 -3.70
CA VAL A 41 -12.63 -9.54 -4.14
C VAL A 41 -11.25 -8.91 -4.07
N SER A 42 -10.81 -8.34 -5.19
CA SER A 42 -9.54 -7.62 -5.30
C SER A 42 -9.78 -6.12 -5.16
N TYR A 43 -9.15 -5.51 -4.18
CA TYR A 43 -9.23 -4.06 -3.93
C TYR A 43 -7.89 -3.42 -4.32
N PRO A 44 -7.88 -2.51 -5.31
CA PRO A 44 -6.69 -1.71 -5.59
C PRO A 44 -6.44 -0.78 -4.41
N GLY A 45 -5.16 -0.53 -4.13
CA GLY A 45 -4.74 0.43 -3.14
C GLY A 45 -3.31 0.84 -3.36
N ILE A 46 -2.88 1.91 -2.69
CA ILE A 46 -1.50 2.37 -2.70
C ILE A 46 -0.83 1.88 -1.43
N LEU A 47 0.31 1.23 -1.60
CA LEU A 47 1.15 0.80 -0.50
C LEU A 47 2.34 1.75 -0.41
N ILE A 48 2.41 2.46 0.71
CA ILE A 48 3.52 3.33 1.09
C ILE A 48 4.37 2.53 2.09
N SER A 49 5.64 2.31 1.74
CA SER A 49 6.60 1.58 2.57
C SER A 49 7.75 2.51 2.93
N SER A 50 8.00 2.70 4.22
CA SER A 50 9.10 3.52 4.74
C SER A 50 10.26 2.62 5.14
N TYR A 51 11.48 2.96 4.70
CA TYR A 51 12.69 2.19 4.96
C TYR A 51 13.78 3.06 5.57
N ASP A 52 14.45 2.57 6.61
CA ASP A 52 15.62 3.21 7.23
C ASP A 52 16.82 2.27 7.10
N ASN A 53 17.85 2.69 6.35
CA ASN A 53 19.06 1.89 6.07
C ASN A 53 18.76 0.50 5.49
N GLY A 54 17.74 0.42 4.62
CA GLY A 54 17.31 -0.83 3.99
C GLY A 54 16.39 -1.70 4.85
N GLU A 55 16.14 -1.33 6.11
CA GLU A 55 15.16 -2.00 6.95
C GLU A 55 13.78 -1.37 6.76
N LEU A 56 12.76 -2.20 6.51
CA LEU A 56 11.37 -1.77 6.46
C LEU A 56 10.90 -1.39 7.87
N VAL A 57 10.60 -0.11 8.10
CA VAL A 57 10.18 0.40 9.41
C VAL A 57 8.67 0.64 9.51
N GLU A 58 8.00 0.92 8.40
CA GLU A 58 6.57 1.15 8.37
C GLU A 58 5.99 0.74 7.01
N GLU A 59 4.79 0.14 7.01
CA GLU A 59 3.96 0.00 5.83
C GLU A 59 2.56 0.51 6.09
N ARG A 60 2.04 1.31 5.16
CA ARG A 60 0.67 1.82 5.16
C ARG A 60 0.01 1.52 3.84
N TRP A 61 -1.13 0.83 3.90
CA TRP A 61 -1.95 0.52 2.74
C TRP A 61 -3.19 1.39 2.73
N ILE A 62 -3.37 2.12 1.63
CA ILE A 62 -4.46 3.07 1.42
C ILE A 62 -5.38 2.48 0.37
N PRO A 63 -6.64 2.16 0.70
CA PRO A 63 -7.59 1.66 -0.29
C PRO A 63 -7.87 2.73 -1.34
N LEU A 64 -7.88 2.33 -2.61
CA LEU A 64 -8.47 3.14 -3.67
C LEU A 64 -9.86 2.57 -3.95
N GLY A 65 -10.89 3.39 -3.78
CA GLY A 65 -12.24 3.02 -4.15
C GLY A 65 -12.34 2.64 -5.63
N ALA A 66 -13.38 1.88 -6.00
CA ALA A 66 -13.66 1.56 -7.40
C ALA A 66 -13.92 2.83 -8.24
N GLU A 67 -14.47 3.86 -7.59
CA GLU A 67 -14.57 5.23 -8.09
C GLU A 67 -13.87 6.13 -7.06
N PRO A 68 -12.58 6.46 -7.24
CA PRO A 68 -11.86 7.31 -6.30
C PRO A 68 -12.50 8.69 -6.22
N SER A 69 -12.68 9.17 -5.00
CA SER A 69 -13.26 10.48 -4.68
C SER A 69 -12.17 11.50 -4.32
N GLU A 70 -12.55 12.78 -4.25
CA GLU A 70 -11.65 13.84 -3.77
C GLU A 70 -11.19 13.58 -2.33
N GLU A 71 -12.03 13.00 -1.47
CA GLU A 71 -11.66 12.61 -0.11
C GLU A 71 -10.57 11.50 -0.10
N ASP A 72 -10.62 10.58 -1.07
CA ASP A 72 -9.58 9.54 -1.23
C ASP A 72 -8.24 10.15 -1.67
N ASP A 73 -8.30 11.13 -2.57
CA ASP A 73 -7.11 11.87 -3.03
C ASP A 73 -6.48 12.68 -1.88
N GLU A 74 -7.28 13.39 -1.09
CA GLU A 74 -6.81 14.12 0.10
C GLU A 74 -6.17 13.17 1.12
N ALA A 75 -6.82 12.04 1.42
CA ALA A 75 -6.28 11.04 2.34
C ALA A 75 -4.96 10.43 1.85
N LEU A 76 -4.81 10.25 0.54
CA LEU A 76 -3.56 9.79 -0.07
C LEU A 76 -2.46 10.85 0.04
N ILE A 77 -2.77 12.10 -0.30
CA ILE A 77 -1.82 13.22 -0.24
C ILE A 77 -1.32 13.42 1.19
N ASP A 78 -2.20 13.34 2.19
CA ASP A 78 -1.84 13.50 3.59
C ASP A 78 -0.87 12.41 4.05
N GLN A 79 -1.15 11.15 3.73
CA GLN A 79 -0.27 10.04 4.11
C GLN A 79 1.07 10.06 3.36
N LEU A 80 1.07 10.44 2.09
CA LEU A 80 2.31 10.65 1.33
C LEU A 80 3.14 11.79 1.95
N ARG A 81 2.49 12.90 2.31
CA ARG A 81 3.14 14.06 2.93
C ARG A 81 3.79 13.69 4.25
N GLU A 82 3.10 12.96 5.12
CA GLU A 82 3.68 12.45 6.37
C GLU A 82 4.89 11.56 6.11
N ALA A 83 4.80 10.62 5.17
CA ALA A 83 5.90 9.71 4.85
C ALA A 83 7.12 10.48 4.29
N LEU A 84 6.88 11.47 3.42
CA LEU A 84 7.95 12.31 2.86
C LEU A 84 8.61 13.19 3.92
N TRP A 85 7.84 13.73 4.87
CA TRP A 85 8.40 14.49 6.00
C TRP A 85 9.26 13.60 6.90
N TRP A 86 8.80 12.39 7.19
CA TRP A 86 9.60 11.39 7.89
C TRP A 86 10.92 11.09 7.16
N GLN A 87 10.88 10.93 5.83
CA GLN A 87 12.07 10.72 5.00
C GLN A 87 13.06 11.89 5.11
N LEU A 88 12.56 13.13 5.15
CA LEU A 88 13.39 14.33 5.29
C LEU A 88 13.98 14.50 6.70
N GLY A 89 13.55 13.70 7.67
CA GLY A 89 13.94 13.86 9.08
C GLY A 89 13.16 14.96 9.80
N ASP A 90 12.23 15.63 9.12
CA ASP A 90 11.26 16.54 9.72
C ASP A 90 10.08 15.68 10.22
N SER A 91 10.25 15.05 11.38
CA SER A 91 9.06 14.61 12.13
C SER A 91 8.36 15.91 12.56
N GLN A 92 7.14 16.19 12.05
CA GLN A 92 6.33 17.26 12.60
C GLN A 92 5.97 16.91 14.05
N ASP A 93 6.90 17.20 14.95
CA ASP A 93 6.74 17.13 16.39
C ASP A 93 6.40 18.56 16.84
N SER A 94 5.10 18.91 16.82
CA SER A 94 4.49 20.03 17.57
C SER A 94 2.97 19.97 17.52
#